data_AF-A0A6N9A502-F1
#
_entry.id   AF-A0A6N9A502-F1
#
_cell.length_a   1.000
_cell.length_b   1.000
_cell.length_c   1.000
_cell.angle_alpha   90.00
_cell.angle_beta   90.00
_cell.angle_gamma   90.00
#
_symmetry.space_group_name_H-M   'P 1'
#
loop_
_entity.id
_entity.type
_entity.pdbx_description
1 polymer ?
#
loop_
_entity_poly.entity_id
_entity_poly.type
_entity_poly.pdbx_seq_one_letter_code
_entity_poly.pdbx_strand_id
1 'polypeptide(L)'
;MLGDQGYVADVGLGTALFLALELGRPLLLEGEAGVGKTEVGKALAAGLGRPLIRLQCYEGLDLASAAYEWNYAKQMIHIRAAEGGR
;
A
#
# COMPACT_ATOMS: atom_id res chain seq x y z
N MET A 1 -17.59 -2.42 -11.72
CA MET A 1 -16.34 -1.89 -11.10
C MET A 1 -15.10 -2.46 -11.77
N LEU A 2 -14.67 -3.70 -11.50
CA LEU A 2 -13.42 -4.25 -12.07
C LEU A 2 -13.45 -4.38 -13.60
N GLY A 3 -14.56 -4.89 -14.16
CA GLY A 3 -14.75 -5.01 -15.61
C GLY A 3 -14.69 -3.66 -16.34
N ASP A 4 -15.19 -2.59 -15.71
CA ASP A 4 -15.12 -1.23 -16.25
C ASP A 4 -13.68 -0.69 -16.32
N GLN A 5 -12.76 -1.29 -15.53
CA GLN A 5 -11.32 -1.01 -15.57
C GLN A 5 -10.54 -2.02 -16.44
N GLY A 6 -11.25 -2.84 -17.23
CA GLY A 6 -10.63 -3.85 -18.10
C GLY A 6 -10.06 -5.06 -17.36
N TYR A 7 -10.42 -5.28 -16.09
CA TYR A 7 -9.96 -6.43 -15.31
C TYR A 7 -11.03 -7.53 -15.25
N VAL A 8 -10.67 -8.72 -15.73
CA VAL A 8 -11.52 -9.91 -15.69
C VAL A 8 -11.13 -10.76 -14.49
N ALA A 9 -12.00 -10.78 -13.47
CA ALA A 9 -11.86 -11.64 -12.31
C ALA A 9 -12.73 -12.90 -12.47
N ASP A 10 -12.24 -14.04 -12.00
CA ASP A 10 -13.10 -15.18 -11.75
C ASP A 10 -13.99 -14.95 -10.53
N VAL A 11 -14.93 -15.87 -10.29
CA VAL A 11 -15.86 -15.78 -9.16
C VAL A 11 -15.13 -15.83 -7.82
N GLY A 12 -14.04 -16.61 -7.71
CA GLY A 12 -13.28 -16.79 -6.48
C GLY A 12 -12.59 -15.50 -6.05
N LEU A 13 -11.83 -14.88 -6.95
CA LEU A 13 -11.18 -13.60 -6.74
C LEU A 13 -12.20 -12.48 -6.51
N GLY A 14 -13.28 -12.45 -7.30
CA GLY A 14 -14.35 -11.48 -7.12
C GLY A 14 -14.98 -11.55 -5.73
N THR A 15 -15.24 -12.76 -5.23
CA THR A 15 -15.79 -12.99 -3.89
C THR A 15 -14.81 -12.59 -2.80
N ALA A 16 -13.53 -12.99 -2.92
CA ALA A 16 -12.51 -12.63 -1.95
C ALA A 16 -12.31 -11.11 -1.84
N LEU A 17 -12.29 -10.41 -2.98
CA LEU A 17 -12.20 -8.96 -3.03
C LEU A 17 -13.41 -8.27 -2.40
N PHE A 18 -14.62 -8.74 -2.73
CA PHE A 18 -15.85 -8.22 -2.15
C PHE A 18 -15.83 -8.35 -0.62
N LEU A 19 -15.52 -9.54 -0.10
CA LEU A 19 -15.46 -9.78 1.35
C LEU A 19 -14.36 -8.97 2.03
N ALA A 20 -13.18 -8.84 1.42
CA ALA A 20 -12.08 -8.05 1.97
C ALA A 20 -12.48 -6.56 2.12
N LEU A 21 -13.20 -6.01 1.12
CA LEU A 21 -13.70 -4.65 1.16
C LEU A 21 -14.81 -4.47 2.21
N GLU A 22 -15.79 -5.38 2.23
CA GLU A 22 -16.93 -5.29 3.15
C GLU A 22 -16.50 -5.46 4.62
N LEU A 23 -15.56 -6.37 4.90
CA LEU A 23 -15.06 -6.64 6.24
C LEU A 23 -13.93 -5.71 6.68
N GLY A 24 -13.40 -4.88 5.77
CA GLY A 24 -12.22 -4.04 6.03
C GLY A 24 -10.98 -4.84 6.41
N ARG A 25 -10.79 -6.01 5.80
CA ARG A 25 -9.66 -6.92 6.10
C ARG A 25 -8.63 -6.93 4.97
N PRO A 26 -7.32 -6.95 5.28
CA PRO A 26 -6.28 -7.10 4.26
C PRO A 26 -6.42 -8.41 3.50
N LEU A 27 -6.07 -8.39 2.20
CA LEU A 27 -6.08 -9.55 1.33
C LEU A 27 -4.67 -9.82 0.78
N LEU A 28 -4.18 -11.04 0.97
CA LEU A 28 -2.97 -11.55 0.32
C LEU A 28 -3.39 -12.31 -0.93
N LEU A 29 -2.73 -12.02 -2.07
CA LEU A 29 -2.98 -12.69 -3.33
C LEU A 29 -1.78 -13.56 -3.72
N GLU A 30 -2.01 -14.87 -3.81
CA GLU A 30 -1.01 -15.85 -4.23
C GLU A 30 -1.34 -16.39 -5.63
N GLY A 31 -0.31 -16.83 -6.35
CA GLY A 31 -0.47 -17.43 -7.68
C GLY A 31 0.81 -17.32 -8.52
N GLU A 32 0.77 -17.80 -9.75
CA GLU A 32 1.93 -17.79 -10.66
C GLU A 32 2.27 -16.38 -11.17
N ALA A 33 3.53 -16.16 -11.58
CA ALA A 33 3.92 -14.91 -12.22
C ALA A 33 3.07 -14.66 -13.47
N GLY A 34 2.60 -13.42 -13.66
CA GLY A 34 1.82 -13.04 -14.85
C GLY A 34 0.30 -13.21 -14.77
N VAL A 35 -0.26 -13.79 -13.70
CA VAL A 35 -1.74 -13.98 -13.57
C VAL A 35 -2.52 -12.71 -13.18
N GLY A 36 -1.94 -11.52 -13.33
CA GLY A 36 -2.64 -10.25 -13.07
C GLY A 36 -2.73 -9.83 -11.60
N LYS A 37 -1.96 -10.42 -10.67
CA LYS A 37 -1.89 -10.01 -9.25
C LYS A 37 -1.55 -8.54 -9.03
N THR A 38 -0.73 -7.94 -9.89
CA THR A 38 -0.41 -6.51 -9.80
C THR A 38 -1.50 -5.64 -10.42
N GLU A 39 -2.12 -6.12 -11.49
CA GLU A 39 -3.16 -5.37 -12.20
C GLU A 39 -4.47 -5.27 -11.43
N VAL A 40 -4.81 -6.27 -10.62
CA VAL A 40 -6.01 -6.20 -9.77
C VAL A 40 -5.94 -5.03 -8.79
N GLY A 41 -4.76 -4.71 -8.24
CA GLY A 41 -4.56 -3.57 -7.36
C GLY A 41 -4.82 -2.23 -8.06
N LYS A 42 -4.37 -2.11 -9.32
CA LYS A 42 -4.63 -0.93 -10.15
C LYS A 42 -6.10 -0.79 -10.51
N ALA A 43 -6.75 -1.88 -10.92
CA ALA A 43 -8.17 -1.92 -11.23
C ALA A 43 -9.04 -1.59 -10.01
N LEU A 44 -8.68 -2.08 -8.83
CA LEU A 44 -9.36 -1.75 -7.57
C LEU A 44 -9.22 -0.26 -7.23
N ALA A 45 -8.00 0.28 -7.27
CA ALA A 45 -7.75 1.68 -6.97
C ALA A 45 -8.53 2.62 -7.91
N ALA A 46 -8.49 2.33 -9.22
CA ALA A 46 -9.24 3.09 -10.22
C ALA A 46 -10.76 2.96 -10.03
N GLY A 47 -11.26 1.73 -9.83
CA GLY A 47 -12.68 1.47 -9.62
C GLY A 47 -13.26 2.05 -8.32
N LEU A 48 -12.42 2.19 -7.28
CA LEU A 48 -12.79 2.80 -6.00
C LEU A 48 -12.51 4.31 -5.96
N GLY A 49 -11.87 4.88 -6.98
CA GLY A 49 -11.43 6.29 -6.98
C GLY A 49 -10.43 6.60 -5.87
N ARG A 50 -9.55 5.66 -5.52
CA ARG A 50 -8.57 5.77 -4.43
C ARG A 50 -7.14 5.83 -4.95
N PRO A 51 -6.21 6.52 -4.26
CA PRO A 51 -4.80 6.48 -4.62
C PRO A 51 -4.25 5.05 -4.44
N LEU A 52 -3.46 4.59 -5.42
CA LEU A 52 -2.71 3.34 -5.31
C LEU A 52 -1.31 3.62 -4.78
N ILE A 53 -1.03 3.14 -3.57
CA ILE A 53 0.32 3.18 -3.00
C ILE A 53 0.99 1.84 -3.29
N ARG A 54 2.15 1.87 -3.97
CA ARG A 54 2.91 0.67 -4.33
C ARG A 54 4.22 0.63 -3.57
N LEU A 55 4.35 -0.33 -2.65
CA LEU A 55 5.59 -0.68 -1.99
C LEU A 55 6.16 -1.95 -2.63
N GLN A 56 7.37 -1.86 -3.21
CA GLN A 56 8.07 -3.01 -3.74
C GLN A 56 8.88 -3.65 -2.61
N CYS A 57 8.54 -4.88 -2.22
CA CYS A 57 9.34 -5.64 -1.27
C CYS A 57 10.53 -6.30 -2.00
N TYR A 58 11.73 -6.10 -1.47
CA TYR A 58 12.96 -6.71 -1.94
C TYR A 58 13.88 -6.96 -0.74
N GLU A 59 14.92 -7.76 -0.93
CA GLU A 59 15.87 -8.08 0.13
C GLU A 59 16.63 -6.82 0.58
N GLY A 60 16.66 -6.58 1.89
CA GLY A 60 17.24 -5.35 2.45
C GLY A 60 16.30 -4.15 2.50
N LEU A 61 15.02 -4.31 2.14
CA LEU A 61 14.00 -3.32 2.49
C LEU A 61 13.81 -3.31 4.02
N ASP A 62 13.97 -2.15 4.65
CA ASP A 62 13.80 -1.94 6.08
C ASP A 62 12.69 -0.93 6.40
N LEU A 63 12.34 -0.78 7.68
CA LEU A 63 11.26 0.11 8.09
C LEU A 63 11.57 1.58 7.79
N ALA A 64 12.84 1.99 7.93
CA ALA A 64 13.29 3.36 7.71
C ALA A 64 13.08 3.79 6.25
N SER A 65 13.37 2.89 5.31
CA SER A 65 13.16 3.11 3.88
C SER A 65 11.70 2.90 3.44
N ALA A 66 10.92 2.05 4.12
CA ALA A 66 9.54 1.72 3.72
C ALA A 66 8.46 2.66 4.28
N ALA A 67 8.57 3.07 5.55
CA ALA A 67 7.51 3.81 6.23
C ALA A 67 7.90 5.26 6.46
N TYR A 68 9.09 5.50 7.02
CA TYR A 68 9.73 6.80 7.26
C TYR A 68 10.86 6.64 8.28
N GLU A 69 11.89 7.49 8.20
CA GLU A 69 12.93 7.61 9.23
C GLU A 69 12.71 8.86 10.08
N TRP A 70 12.58 8.69 11.39
CA TRP A 70 12.43 9.82 12.31
C TRP A 70 13.73 10.63 12.35
N ASN A 71 13.67 11.88 11.87
CA ASN A 71 14.87 12.73 11.78
C ASN A 71 15.24 13.30 13.15
N TYR A 72 15.90 12.47 13.96
CA TYR A 72 16.38 12.81 15.30
C TYR A 72 17.34 14.00 15.29
N ALA A 73 18.17 14.15 14.25
CA ALA A 73 19.10 15.28 14.15
C ALA A 73 18.35 16.63 14.09
N LYS A 74 17.32 16.73 13.26
CA LYS A 74 16.44 17.92 13.21
C LYS A 74 15.73 18.16 14.54
N GLN A 75 15.26 17.10 15.19
CA GLN A 75 14.62 17.23 16.51
C GLN A 75 15.60 17.75 17.58
N MET A 76 16.84 17.26 17.60
CA MET A 76 17.87 17.71 18.53
C MET A 76 18.28 19.17 18.29
N ILE A 77 18.31 19.62 17.04
CA ILE A 77 18.54 21.04 16.70
C ILE A 77 17.40 21.90 17.25
N HIS A 78 16.14 21.48 17.09
CA HIS A 78 14.99 22.19 17.65
C HIS A 78 15.03 22.26 19.18
N ILE A 79 15.37 21.16 19.86
CA ILE A 79 15.48 21.13 21.32
C ILE A 79 16.56 22.10 21.81
N ARG A 80 17.77 22.05 21.23
CA ARG A 80 18.87 22.95 21.60
C ARG A 80 18.57 24.41 21.31
N ALA A 81 17.92 24.71 20.19
CA ALA A 81 17.49 26.06 19.85
C ALA A 81 16.45 26.61 20.85
N ALA A 82 15.56 25.75 21.35
CA ALA A 82 14.59 26.12 22.38
C ALA A 82 15.24 26.32 23.77
N GLU A 83 16.30 25.57 24.09
CA GLU A 83 17.05 25.70 25.35
C GLU A 83 17.96 26.93 25.39
N GLY A 84 18.55 27.33 24.25
CA GLY A 84 19.45 28.48 24.14
C GLY A 84 18.78 29.86 24.03
N GLY A 85 17.45 29.91 23.98
CA GLY A 85 16.66 31.15 23.90
C GLY A 85 16.22 31.72 25.25
N ARG A 86 16.82 31.30 26.36
CA ARG A 86 16.49 31.73 27.73
C ARG A 86 17.65 32.45 28.39
#